data_AF-A0A523Y426-F1
#
_entry.id   AF-A0A523Y426-F1
#
_cell.length_a   1.000
_cell.length_b   1.000
_cell.length_c   1.000
_cell.angle_alpha   90.00
_cell.angle_beta   90.00
_cell.angle_gamma   90.00
#
_symmetry.space_group_name_H-M   'P 1'
#
loop_
_entity.id
_entity.type
_entity.pdbx_description
1 polymer ?
#
loop_
_entity_poly.entity_id
_entity_poly.type
_entity_poly.pdbx_seq_one_letter_code
_entity_poly.pdbx_strand_id
1 'polypeptide(L)'
;MTDNDSQIQDEQPDVESMASEAEPPVIEPVEAEIEAPEVESVVMEGEPVELLEEVEPAKPPSKFRRFLSRALRWVTGFVVVFAFGVAATWVVQVRPGSEQIGALRGELDSAQAQIDSLEGEVESLHPLEGENSSLRTELTKIKQRMDILSVLVDVTTAQLAMAQDDPIAAKAALAGTDDRLMAMDMELVNAETVEGFRTRLALVLEEVDDNAFAAQRDLQILASNLLSLERSLFGE
;
A
#
# COMPACT_ATOMS: atom_id res chain seq x y z
N MET A 1 17.68 24.57 36.38
CA MET A 1 17.01 24.79 35.09
C MET A 1 17.75 23.89 34.11
N THR A 2 17.72 22.55 34.16
CA THR A 2 16.64 21.55 34.35
C THR A 2 15.46 21.74 33.43
N ASP A 3 15.73 21.55 32.13
CA ASP A 3 14.71 21.17 31.16
C ASP A 3 14.85 19.67 30.90
N ASN A 4 13.86 18.99 31.47
CA ASN A 4 13.60 17.57 31.46
C ASN A 4 12.65 17.35 30.28
N ASP A 5 13.19 17.06 29.10
CA ASP A 5 12.39 16.74 27.92
C ASP A 5 12.31 15.22 27.76
N SER A 6 11.24 14.69 28.36
CA SER A 6 10.28 13.83 27.68
C SER A 6 10.86 12.66 26.86
N GLN A 7 11.23 11.59 27.56
CA GLN A 7 11.19 10.23 27.02
C GLN A 7 9.76 9.92 26.56
N ILE A 8 9.50 10.03 25.27
CA ILE A 8 8.40 9.35 24.61
C ILE A 8 8.93 7.95 24.31
N GLN A 9 8.61 7.01 25.21
CA GLN A 9 8.70 5.57 24.93
C GLN A 9 7.58 5.25 23.94
N ASP A 10 7.93 5.09 22.67
CA ASP A 10 7.12 4.35 21.72
C ASP A 10 7.17 2.86 22.12
N GLU A 11 6.26 2.47 23.02
CA GLU A 11 5.83 1.07 23.14
C GLU A 11 5.08 0.73 21.85
N GLN A 12 5.81 0.27 20.82
CA GLN A 12 5.19 -0.49 19.75
C GLN A 12 4.62 -1.78 20.35
N PRO A 13 3.32 -2.07 20.18
CA PRO A 13 2.81 -3.38 20.50
C PRO A 13 3.43 -4.39 19.53
N ASP A 14 4.05 -5.44 20.07
CA ASP A 14 4.37 -6.67 19.37
C ASP A 14 3.08 -7.21 18.74
N VAL A 15 2.89 -6.92 17.46
CA VAL A 15 1.84 -7.55 16.65
C VAL A 15 2.34 -8.95 16.35
N GLU A 16 2.05 -9.83 17.30
CA GLU A 16 2.22 -11.27 17.20
C GLU A 16 1.56 -11.74 15.90
N SER A 17 2.43 -12.13 14.96
CA SER A 17 2.12 -12.73 13.67
C SER A 17 1.29 -14.00 13.87
N MET A 18 -0.03 -13.83 14.01
CA MET A 18 -0.99 -14.91 13.83
C MET A 18 -1.06 -15.23 12.35
N ALA A 19 -0.31 -16.25 11.97
CA ALA A 19 -0.43 -16.96 10.71
C ALA A 19 -1.90 -17.37 10.51
N SER A 20 -2.61 -16.61 9.68
CA SER A 20 -3.92 -16.99 9.16
C SER A 20 -3.68 -17.79 7.88
N GLU A 21 -3.45 -19.09 8.07
CA GLU A 21 -3.49 -20.09 7.02
C GLU A 21 -4.95 -20.18 6.51
N ALA A 22 -5.25 -19.36 5.50
CA ALA A 22 -6.53 -19.38 4.82
C ALA A 22 -6.51 -20.52 3.79
N GLU A 23 -7.09 -21.66 4.18
CA GLU A 23 -7.53 -22.68 3.23
C GLU A 23 -8.48 -22.04 2.18
N PRO A 24 -8.31 -22.34 0.89
CA PRO A 24 -9.23 -21.88 -0.14
C PRO A 24 -10.60 -22.56 0.04
N PRO A 25 -11.72 -21.83 -0.03
CA PRO A 25 -13.03 -22.45 -0.03
C PRO A 25 -13.22 -23.26 -1.32
N VAL A 26 -13.43 -24.56 -1.15
CA VAL A 26 -13.95 -25.46 -2.18
C VAL A 26 -15.35 -24.96 -2.55
N ILE A 27 -15.48 -24.39 -3.75
CA ILE A 27 -16.75 -24.00 -4.34
C ILE A 27 -17.41 -25.30 -4.82
N GLU A 28 -18.28 -25.88 -4.00
CA GLU A 28 -19.22 -26.89 -4.45
C GLU A 28 -20.24 -26.22 -5.40
N PRO A 29 -20.52 -26.80 -6.58
CA PRO A 29 -21.56 -26.30 -7.47
C PRO A 29 -22.92 -26.57 -6.82
N VAL A 30 -23.56 -25.52 -6.30
CA VAL A 30 -24.96 -25.54 -5.90
C VAL A 30 -25.80 -25.76 -7.16
N GLU A 31 -26.26 -26.99 -7.32
CA GLU A 31 -27.29 -27.39 -8.26
C GLU A 31 -28.53 -26.53 -8.01
N ALA A 32 -28.83 -25.64 -8.96
CA ALA A 32 -30.05 -24.86 -8.94
C ALA A 32 -31.24 -25.78 -9.23
N GLU A 33 -31.83 -26.32 -8.16
CA GLU A 33 -33.15 -26.95 -8.19
C GLU A 33 -34.20 -25.87 -8.45
N ILE A 34 -34.53 -25.69 -9.73
CA ILE A 34 -35.60 -24.82 -10.21
C ILE A 34 -36.93 -25.52 -9.85
N GLU A 35 -37.42 -25.26 -8.65
CA GLU A 35 -38.76 -25.62 -8.24
C GLU A 35 -39.75 -24.64 -8.91
N ALA A 36 -40.30 -25.07 -10.04
CA ALA A 36 -41.38 -24.38 -10.72
C ALA A 36 -42.67 -24.56 -9.91
N PRO A 37 -43.40 -23.49 -9.56
CA PRO A 37 -44.77 -23.66 -9.10
C PRO A 37 -45.64 -24.08 -10.29
N GLU A 38 -46.17 -25.31 -10.22
CA GLU A 38 -47.31 -25.78 -11.00
C GLU A 38 -48.44 -24.74 -10.93
N VAL A 39 -48.65 -24.03 -12.03
CA VAL A 39 -49.87 -23.27 -12.26
C VAL A 39 -50.93 -24.28 -12.65
N GLU A 40 -51.64 -24.80 -11.65
CA GLU A 40 -52.83 -25.64 -11.82
C GLU A 40 -53.95 -24.78 -12.42
N SER A 41 -53.98 -24.71 -13.75
CA SER A 41 -55.07 -24.13 -14.51
C SER A 41 -56.24 -25.11 -14.54
N VAL A 42 -57.11 -25.04 -13.51
CA VAL A 42 -58.44 -25.67 -13.58
C VAL A 42 -59.34 -24.82 -14.47
N VAL A 43 -59.25 -25.11 -15.76
CA VAL A 43 -60.30 -24.82 -16.74
C VAL A 43 -61.40 -25.85 -16.51
N MET A 44 -62.49 -25.45 -15.86
CA MET A 44 -63.76 -26.15 -15.99
C MET A 44 -64.68 -25.36 -16.91
N GLU A 45 -64.67 -25.80 -18.17
CA GLU A 45 -65.73 -25.61 -19.12
C GLU A 45 -66.87 -26.58 -18.74
N GLY A 46 -68.03 -26.03 -18.43
CA GLY A 46 -69.22 -26.77 -18.02
C GLY A 46 -70.46 -26.02 -18.48
N GLU A 47 -71.00 -26.52 -19.59
CA GLU A 47 -72.15 -26.08 -20.38
C GLU A 47 -73.49 -25.90 -19.61
N PRO A 48 -74.49 -25.26 -20.24
CA PRO A 48 -75.62 -24.60 -19.59
C PRO A 48 -76.71 -25.59 -19.20
N VAL A 49 -77.20 -25.46 -17.97
CA VAL A 49 -78.46 -26.09 -17.55
C VAL A 49 -79.50 -24.99 -17.36
N GLU A 50 -80.25 -24.80 -18.44
CA GLU A 50 -81.56 -24.17 -18.50
C GLU A 50 -82.52 -24.95 -17.57
N LEU A 51 -82.76 -24.42 -16.37
CA LEU A 51 -83.78 -24.91 -15.45
C LEU A 51 -84.63 -23.74 -14.96
N LEU A 52 -85.74 -23.57 -15.69
CA LEU A 52 -87.09 -23.31 -15.19
C LEU A 52 -87.26 -22.16 -14.18
N GLU A 53 -87.84 -21.09 -14.70
CA GLU A 53 -88.82 -20.24 -14.02
C GLU A 53 -89.59 -21.01 -12.91
N GLU A 54 -89.32 -20.66 -11.66
CA GLU A 54 -90.34 -20.77 -10.61
C GLU A 54 -90.29 -19.50 -9.75
N VAL A 55 -91.23 -18.62 -10.07
CA VAL A 55 -91.53 -17.36 -9.38
C VAL A 55 -92.01 -17.68 -7.97
N GLU A 56 -91.07 -17.88 -7.03
CA GLU A 56 -91.41 -17.93 -5.60
C GLU A 56 -91.77 -16.51 -5.10
N PRO A 57 -92.93 -16.33 -4.45
CA PRO A 57 -93.41 -15.02 -4.02
C PRO A 57 -92.49 -14.43 -2.95
N ALA A 58 -92.21 -13.13 -3.09
CA ALA A 58 -91.38 -12.31 -2.21
C ALA A 58 -91.70 -12.56 -0.73
N LYS A 59 -90.86 -13.37 -0.06
CA LYS A 59 -90.92 -13.57 1.39
C LYS A 59 -90.81 -12.20 2.07
N PRO A 60 -91.75 -11.84 2.96
CA PRO A 60 -91.82 -10.52 3.54
C PRO A 60 -90.51 -10.20 4.26
N PRO A 61 -90.03 -8.95 4.19
CA PRO A 61 -88.72 -8.57 4.69
C PRO A 61 -88.62 -8.90 6.18
N SER A 62 -87.84 -9.94 6.50
CA SER A 62 -87.49 -10.29 7.87
C SER A 62 -86.85 -9.07 8.53
N LYS A 63 -87.39 -8.67 9.69
CA LYS A 63 -86.94 -7.50 10.46
C LYS A 63 -85.45 -7.58 10.81
N PHE A 64 -84.88 -8.79 10.84
CA PHE A 64 -83.44 -9.04 11.02
C PHE A 64 -82.57 -8.49 9.87
N ARG A 65 -83.07 -8.53 8.62
CA ARG A 65 -82.34 -8.03 7.44
C ARG A 65 -82.14 -6.51 7.47
N ARG A 66 -83.09 -5.76 8.06
CA ARG A 66 -82.95 -4.30 8.28
C ARG A 66 -81.95 -3.96 9.38
N PHE A 67 -81.80 -4.82 10.38
CA PHE A 67 -80.75 -4.68 11.40
C PHE A 67 -79.38 -5.05 10.82
N LEU A 68 -79.30 -6.13 10.03
CA LEU A 68 -78.06 -6.59 9.41
C LEU A 68 -77.52 -5.57 8.40
N SER A 69 -78.38 -4.94 7.59
CA SER A 69 -77.93 -3.89 6.65
C SER A 69 -77.43 -2.62 7.36
N ARG A 70 -77.93 -2.35 8.57
CA ARG A 70 -77.44 -1.23 9.40
C ARG A 70 -76.12 -1.58 10.07
N ALA A 71 -75.99 -2.79 10.62
CA ALA A 71 -74.73 -3.30 11.16
C ALA A 71 -73.63 -3.39 10.09
N LEU A 72 -73.98 -3.84 8.87
CA LEU A 72 -73.05 -3.94 7.76
C LEU A 72 -72.46 -2.56 7.38
N ARG A 73 -73.27 -1.50 7.34
CA ARG A 73 -72.78 -0.13 7.10
C ARG A 73 -71.78 0.33 8.17
N TRP A 74 -72.02 -0.02 9.43
CA TRP A 74 -71.08 0.27 10.51
C TRP A 74 -69.78 -0.53 10.37
N VAL A 75 -69.86 -1.83 10.08
CA VAL A 75 -68.69 -2.69 9.83
C VAL A 75 -67.88 -2.18 8.64
N THR A 76 -68.51 -1.84 7.52
CA THR A 76 -67.82 -1.26 6.36
C THR A 76 -67.10 0.04 6.73
N GLY A 77 -67.73 0.91 7.54
CA GLY A 77 -67.07 2.11 8.06
C GLY A 77 -65.82 1.79 8.88
N PHE A 78 -65.90 0.82 9.79
CA PHE A 78 -64.75 0.36 10.58
C PHE A 78 -63.64 -0.24 9.71
N VAL A 79 -63.99 -1.06 8.72
CA VAL A 79 -63.01 -1.67 7.81
C VAL A 79 -62.28 -0.60 7.00
N VAL A 80 -62.99 0.42 6.50
CA VAL A 80 -62.37 1.51 5.75
C VAL A 80 -61.39 2.29 6.63
N VAL A 81 -61.77 2.64 7.87
CA VAL A 81 -60.88 3.34 8.80
C VAL A 81 -59.67 2.47 9.18
N PHE A 82 -59.87 1.18 9.40
CA PHE A 82 -58.78 0.24 9.69
C PHE A 82 -57.81 0.11 8.51
N ALA A 83 -58.32 -0.07 7.28
CA ALA A 83 -57.50 -0.13 6.07
C ALA A 83 -56.68 1.17 5.89
N PHE A 84 -57.28 2.33 6.18
CA PHE A 84 -56.58 3.60 6.14
C PHE A 84 -55.48 3.70 7.21
N GLY A 85 -55.75 3.20 8.42
CA GLY A 85 -54.75 3.14 9.49
C GLY A 85 -53.56 2.24 9.14
N VAL A 86 -53.81 1.07 8.54
CA VAL A 86 -52.75 0.16 8.08
C VAL A 86 -51.94 0.80 6.95
N ALA A 87 -52.60 1.41 5.96
CA ALA A 87 -51.93 2.10 4.86
C ALA A 87 -51.08 3.28 5.37
N ALA A 88 -51.60 4.07 6.31
CA ALA A 88 -50.86 5.18 6.91
C ALA A 88 -49.63 4.69 7.69
N THR A 89 -49.78 3.65 8.50
CA THR A 89 -48.66 3.07 9.27
C THR A 89 -47.60 2.50 8.33
N TRP A 90 -48.02 1.80 7.27
CA TRP A 90 -47.11 1.26 6.26
C TRP A 90 -46.32 2.36 5.53
N VAL A 91 -46.99 3.44 5.11
CA VAL A 91 -46.32 4.58 4.46
C VAL A 91 -45.33 5.26 5.40
N VAL A 92 -45.70 5.46 6.67
CA VAL A 92 -44.84 6.08 7.69
C VAL A 92 -43.62 5.23 7.99
N GLN A 93 -43.74 3.89 7.96
CA GLN A 93 -42.66 3.00 8.36
C GLN A 93 -41.75 2.58 7.20
N VAL A 94 -42.27 2.38 5.99
CA VAL A 94 -41.50 1.84 4.86
C VAL A 94 -40.69 2.91 4.12
N ARG A 95 -41.24 4.12 3.94
CA ARG A 95 -40.54 5.21 3.25
C ARG A 95 -39.19 5.60 3.87
N PRO A 96 -39.09 5.85 5.19
CA PRO A 96 -37.80 6.26 5.77
C PRO A 96 -36.75 5.15 5.69
N GLY A 97 -37.15 3.87 5.63
CA GLY A 97 -36.22 2.75 5.46
C GLY A 97 -35.58 2.74 4.06
N SER A 98 -36.35 3.03 3.00
CA SER A 98 -35.79 3.09 1.64
C SER A 98 -34.81 4.23 1.42
N GLU A 99 -35.06 5.39 2.04
CA GLU A 99 -34.15 6.54 1.97
C GLU A 99 -32.83 6.25 2.68
N GLN A 100 -32.89 5.61 3.86
CA GLN A 100 -31.70 5.19 4.60
C GLN A 100 -30.88 4.16 3.82
N ILE A 101 -31.52 3.15 3.21
CA ILE A 101 -30.82 2.16 2.39
C ILE A 101 -30.18 2.82 1.16
N GLY A 102 -30.87 3.78 0.53
CA GLY A 102 -30.32 4.53 -0.59
C GLY A 102 -29.11 5.37 -0.19
N ALA A 103 -29.17 6.06 0.95
CA ALA A 103 -28.06 6.84 1.49
C ALA A 103 -26.86 5.95 1.83
N LEU A 104 -27.08 4.84 2.55
CA LEU A 104 -26.02 3.89 2.90
C LEU A 104 -25.37 3.26 1.67
N ARG A 105 -26.14 2.96 0.61
CA ARG A 105 -25.59 2.49 -0.66
C ARG A 105 -24.72 3.56 -1.33
N GLY A 106 -25.18 4.81 -1.36
CA GLY A 106 -24.38 5.91 -1.89
C GLY A 106 -23.08 6.14 -1.11
N GLU A 107 -23.13 6.02 0.22
CA GLU A 107 -21.94 6.08 1.08
C GLU A 107 -20.98 4.92 0.79
N LEU A 108 -21.48 3.69 0.62
CA LEU A 108 -20.66 2.54 0.24
C LEU A 108 -20.04 2.70 -1.14
N ASP A 109 -20.79 3.13 -2.14
CA ASP A 109 -20.27 3.37 -3.49
C ASP A 109 -19.20 4.47 -3.48
N SER A 110 -19.41 5.52 -2.68
CA SER A 110 -18.42 6.60 -2.52
C SER A 110 -17.16 6.14 -1.78
N ALA A 111 -17.32 5.33 -0.73
CA ALA A 111 -16.19 4.75 -0.01
C ALA A 111 -15.40 3.78 -0.90
N GLN A 112 -16.09 2.95 -1.69
CA GLN A 112 -15.46 2.05 -2.64
C GLN A 112 -14.67 2.83 -3.70
N ALA A 113 -15.25 3.89 -4.28
CA ALA A 113 -14.54 4.74 -5.23
C ALA A 113 -13.29 5.42 -4.62
N GLN A 114 -13.34 5.77 -3.34
CA GLN A 114 -12.17 6.30 -2.62
C GLN A 114 -11.11 5.22 -2.40
N ILE A 115 -11.51 4.00 -2.05
CA ILE A 115 -10.60 2.85 -1.91
C ILE A 115 -9.91 2.59 -3.26
N ASP A 116 -10.67 2.45 -4.35
CA ASP A 116 -10.12 2.20 -5.68
C ASP A 116 -9.15 3.31 -6.12
N SER A 117 -9.46 4.57 -5.79
CA SER A 117 -8.58 5.71 -6.06
C SER A 117 -7.28 5.65 -5.25
N LEU A 118 -7.38 5.35 -3.95
CA LEU A 118 -6.21 5.24 -3.07
C LEU A 118 -5.34 4.03 -3.43
N GLU A 119 -5.95 2.90 -3.80
CA GLU A 119 -5.22 1.73 -4.31
C GLU A 119 -4.45 2.07 -5.60
N GLY A 120 -5.07 2.81 -6.52
CA GLY A 120 -4.40 3.31 -7.72
C GLY A 120 -3.24 4.28 -7.41
N GLU A 121 -3.40 5.15 -6.41
CA GLU A 121 -2.31 6.03 -5.95
C GLU A 121 -1.15 5.20 -5.34
N VAL A 122 -1.44 4.23 -4.49
CA VAL A 122 -0.43 3.34 -3.89
C VAL A 122 0.32 2.55 -4.97
N GLU A 123 -0.41 2.00 -5.95
CA GLU A 123 0.20 1.28 -7.08
C GLU A 123 1.13 2.20 -7.90
N SER A 124 0.75 3.48 -8.05
CA SER A 124 1.59 4.47 -8.75
C SER A 124 2.85 4.88 -7.98
N LEU A 125 2.86 4.76 -6.64
CA LEU A 125 4.00 5.12 -5.79
C LEU A 125 5.06 4.00 -5.71
N HIS A 126 4.65 2.73 -5.81
CA HIS A 126 5.56 1.59 -5.74
C HIS A 126 6.74 1.65 -6.74
N PRO A 127 6.55 1.96 -8.04
CA PRO A 127 7.69 2.08 -8.97
C PRO A 127 8.63 3.25 -8.62
N LEU A 128 8.11 4.33 -8.05
CA LEU A 128 8.94 5.48 -7.62
C LEU A 128 9.82 5.12 -6.44
N GLU A 129 9.35 4.27 -5.52
CA GLU A 129 10.17 3.77 -4.41
C GLU A 129 11.33 2.90 -4.92
N GLY A 130 11.05 2.03 -5.90
CA GLY A 130 12.08 1.24 -6.58
C GLY A 130 13.12 2.10 -7.29
N GLU A 131 12.66 3.11 -8.04
CA GLU A 131 13.55 4.08 -8.71
C GLU A 131 14.39 4.86 -7.70
N ASN A 132 13.79 5.32 -6.59
CA ASN A 132 14.51 6.04 -5.54
C ASN A 132 15.61 5.19 -4.91
N SER A 133 15.33 3.92 -4.63
CA SER A 133 16.31 2.95 -4.11
C SER A 133 17.47 2.71 -5.10
N SER A 134 17.16 2.56 -6.40
CA SER A 134 18.16 2.42 -7.46
C SER A 134 19.05 3.66 -7.55
N LEU A 135 18.44 4.85 -7.61
CA LEU A 135 19.17 6.13 -7.68
C LEU A 135 20.05 6.38 -6.45
N ARG A 136 19.60 6.01 -5.25
CA ARG A 136 20.44 6.07 -4.04
C ARG A 136 21.66 5.15 -4.16
N THR A 137 21.46 3.94 -4.66
CA THR A 137 22.55 2.97 -4.87
C THR A 137 23.56 3.49 -5.90
N GLU A 138 23.09 4.03 -7.02
CA GLU A 138 23.95 4.65 -8.04
C GLU A 138 24.70 5.86 -7.51
N LEU A 139 24.03 6.73 -6.77
CA LEU A 139 24.63 7.90 -6.15
C LEU A 139 25.74 7.51 -5.18
N THR A 140 25.52 6.50 -4.34
CA THR A 140 26.55 5.95 -3.44
C THR A 140 27.75 5.44 -4.23
N LYS A 141 27.53 4.64 -5.28
CA LYS A 141 28.61 4.16 -6.18
C LYS A 141 29.41 5.30 -6.80
N ILE A 142 28.73 6.34 -7.31
CA ILE A 142 29.39 7.50 -7.94
C ILE A 142 30.22 8.27 -6.92
N LYS A 143 29.70 8.49 -5.71
CA LYS A 143 30.45 9.15 -4.62
C LYS A 143 31.73 8.39 -4.28
N GLN A 144 31.63 7.08 -4.08
CA GLN A 144 32.79 6.25 -3.77
C GLN A 144 33.83 6.25 -4.90
N ARG A 145 33.37 6.18 -6.16
CA ARG A 145 34.27 6.31 -7.31
C ARG A 145 34.98 7.66 -7.31
N MET A 146 34.26 8.74 -7.00
CA MET A 146 34.84 10.09 -6.89
C MET A 146 35.88 10.16 -5.77
N ASP A 147 35.64 9.53 -4.63
CA ASP A 147 36.60 9.51 -3.50
C ASP A 147 37.90 8.80 -3.89
N ILE A 148 37.81 7.63 -4.55
CA ILE A 148 38.99 6.90 -5.05
C ILE A 148 39.75 7.73 -6.08
N LEU A 149 39.05 8.34 -7.03
CA LEU A 149 39.67 9.19 -8.05
C LEU A 149 40.32 10.43 -7.43
N SER A 150 39.72 11.02 -6.39
CA SER A 150 40.31 12.16 -5.69
C SER A 150 41.62 11.78 -5.01
N VAL A 151 41.66 10.63 -4.33
CA VAL A 151 42.91 10.10 -3.74
C VAL A 151 43.95 9.81 -4.84
N LEU A 152 43.53 9.27 -5.98
CA LEU A 152 44.44 9.03 -7.11
C LEU A 152 45.02 10.33 -7.67
N VAL A 153 44.22 11.41 -7.75
CA VAL A 153 44.69 12.75 -8.14
C VAL A 153 45.74 13.27 -7.14
N ASP A 154 45.51 13.13 -5.83
CA ASP A 154 46.49 13.53 -4.82
C ASP A 154 47.81 12.78 -4.99
N VAL A 155 47.74 11.45 -5.14
CA VAL A 155 48.91 10.57 -5.29
C VAL A 155 49.69 10.90 -6.56
N THR A 156 49.02 11.10 -7.69
CA THR A 156 49.68 11.44 -8.97
C THR A 156 50.25 12.86 -8.96
N THR A 157 49.60 13.80 -8.27
CA THR A 157 50.14 15.15 -8.06
C THR A 157 51.40 15.10 -7.20
N ALA A 158 51.40 14.28 -6.14
CA ALA A 158 52.57 14.05 -5.31
C ALA A 158 53.72 13.39 -6.09
N GLN A 159 53.43 12.41 -6.94
CA GLN A 159 54.43 11.80 -7.84
C GLN A 159 55.05 12.83 -8.78
N LEU A 160 54.25 13.74 -9.34
CA LEU A 160 54.74 14.81 -10.20
C LEU A 160 55.66 15.77 -9.44
N ALA A 161 55.28 16.17 -8.23
CA ALA A 161 56.11 17.03 -7.38
C ALA A 161 57.43 16.35 -6.98
N MET A 162 57.39 15.06 -6.65
CA MET A 162 58.59 14.26 -6.38
C MET A 162 59.52 14.19 -7.59
N ALA A 163 58.98 14.05 -8.80
CA ALA A 163 59.77 14.07 -10.03
C ALA A 163 60.39 15.44 -10.34
N GLN A 164 59.95 16.50 -9.67
CA GLN A 164 60.48 17.86 -9.77
C GLN A 164 61.42 18.21 -8.60
N ASP A 165 61.79 17.22 -7.78
CA ASP A 165 62.61 17.39 -6.56
C ASP A 165 61.98 18.39 -5.56
N ASP A 166 60.64 18.48 -5.50
CA ASP A 166 59.91 19.33 -4.56
C ASP A 166 59.12 18.49 -3.51
N PRO A 167 59.77 18.07 -2.41
CA PRO A 167 59.13 17.26 -1.37
C PRO A 167 58.07 18.06 -0.59
N ILE A 168 58.18 19.40 -0.53
CA ILE A 168 57.20 20.25 0.15
C ILE A 168 55.88 20.23 -0.64
N ALA A 169 55.94 20.40 -1.95
CA ALA A 169 54.77 20.28 -2.82
C ALA A 169 54.17 18.87 -2.80
N ALA A 170 55.00 17.82 -2.73
CA ALA A 170 54.52 16.44 -2.63
C ALA A 170 53.71 16.21 -1.34
N LYS A 171 54.23 16.65 -0.18
CA LYS A 171 53.49 16.59 1.09
C LYS A 171 52.20 17.40 1.06
N ALA A 172 52.23 18.60 0.48
CA ALA A 172 51.05 19.43 0.34
C ALA A 172 49.97 18.77 -0.53
N ALA A 173 50.36 18.07 -1.61
CA ALA A 173 49.43 17.32 -2.46
C ALA A 173 48.79 16.14 -1.71
N LEU A 174 49.52 15.48 -0.81
CA LEU A 174 49.02 14.38 0.03
C LEU A 174 48.26 14.87 1.27
N ALA A 175 48.12 16.19 1.46
CA ALA A 175 47.43 16.74 2.61
C ALA A 175 45.94 16.36 2.57
N GLY A 176 45.48 15.71 3.66
CA GLY A 176 44.11 15.23 3.79
C GLY A 176 43.80 13.95 3.01
N THR A 177 44.78 13.34 2.35
CA THR A 177 44.58 12.03 1.69
C THR A 177 44.31 10.93 2.71
N ASP A 178 44.91 10.99 3.91
CA ASP A 178 44.61 10.04 5.00
C ASP A 178 43.17 10.15 5.48
N ASP A 179 42.66 11.38 5.68
CA ASP A 179 41.27 11.62 6.06
C ASP A 179 40.30 11.10 4.99
N ARG A 180 40.62 11.31 3.70
CA ARG A 180 39.83 10.78 2.58
C ARG A 180 39.83 9.26 2.55
N LEU A 181 40.97 8.62 2.77
CA LEU A 181 41.08 7.16 2.86
C LEU A 181 40.28 6.63 4.08
N MET A 182 40.31 7.32 5.22
CA MET A 182 39.56 6.95 6.41
C MET A 182 38.04 7.12 6.22
N ALA A 183 37.62 8.10 5.41
CA ALA A 183 36.22 8.34 5.07
C ALA A 183 35.69 7.40 3.98
N MET A 184 36.54 6.60 3.31
CA MET A 184 36.07 5.61 2.35
C MET A 184 35.17 4.60 3.04
N ASP A 185 34.06 4.31 2.38
CA ASP A 185 33.04 3.40 2.89
C ASP A 185 33.59 1.96 2.99
N MET A 186 33.69 1.48 4.23
CA MET A 186 34.19 0.16 4.58
C MET A 186 33.23 -0.97 4.18
N GLU A 187 31.98 -0.66 3.82
CA GLU A 187 31.02 -1.68 3.36
C GLU A 187 31.39 -2.23 1.97
N LEU A 188 32.03 -1.42 1.12
CA LEU A 188 32.47 -1.86 -0.21
C LEU A 188 33.97 -2.13 -0.32
N VAL A 189 34.77 -1.46 0.49
CA VAL A 189 36.21 -1.67 0.54
C VAL A 189 36.56 -2.42 1.82
N ASN A 190 37.22 -3.57 1.71
CA ASN A 190 37.70 -4.29 2.89
C ASN A 190 38.58 -3.36 3.74
N ALA A 191 38.30 -3.27 5.05
CA ALA A 191 39.07 -2.47 6.00
C ALA A 191 40.58 -2.74 5.94
N GLU A 192 41.00 -3.98 5.69
CA GLU A 192 42.41 -4.35 5.51
C GLU A 192 43.04 -3.65 4.29
N THR A 193 42.26 -3.47 3.22
CA THR A 193 42.73 -2.76 2.01
C THR A 193 42.92 -1.28 2.29
N VAL A 194 41.96 -0.64 2.98
CA VAL A 194 42.09 0.77 3.39
C VAL A 194 43.26 0.96 4.35
N GLU A 195 43.43 0.09 5.33
CA GLU A 195 44.57 0.11 6.26
C GLU A 195 45.90 -0.05 5.52
N GLY A 196 45.95 -0.94 4.52
CA GLY A 196 47.12 -1.10 3.65
C GLY A 196 47.47 0.17 2.86
N PHE A 197 46.46 0.92 2.37
CA PHE A 197 46.68 2.20 1.70
C PHE A 197 47.20 3.27 2.65
N ARG A 198 46.59 3.38 3.84
CA ARG A 198 47.00 4.35 4.87
C ARG A 198 48.41 4.07 5.39
N THR A 199 48.74 2.81 5.62
CA THR A 199 50.10 2.40 6.02
C THR A 199 51.12 2.81 4.98
N ARG A 200 50.84 2.57 3.69
CA ARG A 200 51.72 3.00 2.60
C ARG A 200 51.83 4.52 2.50
N LEU A 201 50.71 5.23 2.66
CA LEU A 201 50.72 6.69 2.67
C LEU A 201 51.58 7.24 3.82
N ALA A 202 51.49 6.64 5.01
CA ALA A 202 52.32 7.02 6.16
C ALA A 202 53.82 6.82 5.88
N LEU A 203 54.21 5.69 5.27
CA LEU A 203 55.60 5.44 4.85
C LEU A 203 56.07 6.48 3.83
N VAL A 204 55.24 6.83 2.84
CA VAL A 204 55.56 7.90 1.89
C VAL A 204 55.81 9.22 2.61
N LEU A 205 54.95 9.61 3.55
CA LEU A 205 55.09 10.88 4.27
C LEU A 205 56.34 10.93 5.17
N GLU A 206 56.78 9.78 5.70
CA GLU A 206 58.02 9.65 6.47
C GLU A 206 59.26 9.71 5.56
N GLU A 207 59.21 9.04 4.41
CA GLU A 207 60.37 8.90 3.52
C GLU A 207 60.56 10.04 2.52
N VAL A 208 59.56 10.88 2.30
CA VAL A 208 59.58 11.91 1.24
C VAL A 208 60.73 12.93 1.38
N ASP A 209 61.20 13.21 2.60
CA ASP A 209 62.31 14.14 2.85
C ASP A 209 63.69 13.47 2.73
N ASP A 210 63.80 12.21 3.17
CA ASP A 210 65.08 11.54 3.39
C ASP A 210 65.41 10.49 2.32
N ASN A 211 64.39 9.94 1.65
CA ASN A 211 64.51 8.85 0.68
C ASN A 211 63.48 8.96 -0.45
N ALA A 212 63.66 9.97 -1.30
CA ALA A 212 62.76 10.25 -2.42
C ALA A 212 62.49 9.03 -3.33
N PHE A 213 63.48 8.16 -3.52
CA PHE A 213 63.32 6.94 -4.33
C PHE A 213 62.34 5.95 -3.71
N ALA A 214 62.43 5.72 -2.39
CA ALA A 214 61.51 4.81 -1.71
C ALA A 214 60.09 5.38 -1.67
N ALA A 215 59.94 6.67 -1.33
CA ALA A 215 58.66 7.38 -1.38
C ALA A 215 58.01 7.32 -2.77
N GLN A 216 58.77 7.51 -3.84
CA GLN A 216 58.24 7.42 -5.21
C GLN A 216 57.76 6.00 -5.55
N ARG A 217 58.50 4.98 -5.12
CA ARG A 217 58.10 3.57 -5.31
C ARG A 217 56.81 3.25 -4.56
N ASP A 218 56.67 3.71 -3.32
CA ASP A 218 55.46 3.48 -2.54
C ASP A 218 54.25 4.24 -3.07
N LEU A 219 54.42 5.48 -3.55
CA LEU A 219 53.38 6.20 -4.30
C LEU A 219 52.94 5.43 -5.54
N GLN A 220 53.88 4.83 -6.29
CA GLN A 220 53.55 4.03 -7.47
C GLN A 220 52.73 2.79 -7.11
N ILE A 221 53.09 2.09 -6.03
CA ILE A 221 52.33 0.94 -5.56
C ILE A 221 50.94 1.37 -5.09
N LEU A 222 50.84 2.46 -4.35
CA LEU A 222 49.56 3.03 -3.89
C LEU A 222 48.65 3.37 -5.09
N ALA A 223 49.17 4.08 -6.09
CA ALA A 223 48.43 4.41 -7.31
C ALA A 223 47.96 3.15 -8.06
N SER A 224 48.83 2.15 -8.20
CA SER A 224 48.48 0.88 -8.86
C SER A 224 47.39 0.13 -8.11
N ASN A 225 47.44 0.10 -6.78
CA ASN A 225 46.42 -0.57 -5.98
C ASN A 225 45.08 0.18 -6.00
N LEU A 226 45.09 1.51 -5.96
CA LEU A 226 43.88 2.33 -6.11
C LEU A 226 43.22 2.14 -7.49
N LEU A 227 44.01 2.07 -8.56
CA LEU A 227 43.51 1.75 -9.90
C LEU A 227 42.95 0.32 -9.98
N SER A 228 43.61 -0.64 -9.32
CA SER A 228 43.10 -2.01 -9.25
C SER A 228 41.78 -2.07 -8.48
N LEU A 229 41.66 -1.31 -7.38
CA LEU A 229 40.43 -1.22 -6.60
C LEU A 229 39.32 -0.56 -7.42
N GLU A 230 39.59 0.55 -8.10
CA GLU A 230 38.62 1.24 -8.96
C GLU A 230 38.07 0.31 -10.04
N ARG A 231 38.95 -0.43 -10.74
CA ARG A 231 38.51 -1.41 -11.74
C ARG A 231 37.77 -2.60 -11.14
N SER A 232 38.16 -3.05 -9.95
CA SER A 232 37.47 -4.16 -9.29
C SER A 232 36.06 -3.80 -8.83
N LEU A 233 35.84 -2.53 -8.47
CA LEU A 233 34.54 -2.05 -7.97
C LEU A 233 33.64 -1.52 -9.08
N PHE A 234 34.22 -0.92 -10.13
CA PHE A 234 33.49 -0.15 -11.15
C PHE A 234 33.83 -0.55 -12.60
N GLY A 235 34.75 -1.49 -12.82
CA GLY A 235 35.06 -2.01 -14.15
C GLY A 235 34.01 -3.04 -14.58
N GLU A 236 33.32 -2.74 -15.68
CA GLU A 236 32.55 -3.71 -16.47
C GLU A 236 33.45 -4.47 -17.46
#